data_AF-W6L1Z6-F1
#
_entry.id   AF-W6L1Z6-F1
#
_cell.length_a   1.000
_cell.length_b   1.000
_cell.length_c   1.000
_cell.angle_alpha   90.00
_cell.angle_beta   90.00
_cell.angle_gamma   90.00
#
_symmetry.space_group_name_H-M   'P 1'
#
loop_
_entity.id
_entity.type
_entity.pdbx_description
1 polymer ?
#
loop_
_entity_poly.entity_id
_entity_poly.type
_entity_poly.pdbx_seq_one_letter_code
_entity_poly.pdbx_strand_id
1 'polypeptide(L)'
;MDHLRGVLLRVQCNSLGFPFTAAETLGWSLQQTICMLNHSCAPNLAIFCADDATEREGVWQYLTGKEARAGANSPEEDRVEALLRGCMAVKALRDIAQYEELTLSYVDLEQLGDFVEERSLKLEERYRFTCACSLCREQRRYSWKRRQ
;
A
#
# COMPACT_ATOMS: atom_id res chain seq x y z
N MET A 1 -17.70 19.79 17.74
CA MET A 1 -17.04 20.01 16.44
C MET A 1 -15.67 19.33 16.34
N ASP A 2 -14.88 19.29 17.43
CA ASP A 2 -13.51 18.74 17.38
C ASP A 2 -13.42 17.25 17.05
N HIS A 3 -14.38 16.45 17.49
CA HIS A 3 -14.42 15.02 17.18
C HIS A 3 -14.60 14.75 15.67
N LEU A 4 -15.53 15.44 15.01
CA LEU A 4 -15.76 15.31 13.57
C LEU A 4 -14.56 15.76 12.75
N ARG A 5 -13.89 16.85 13.16
CA ARG A 5 -12.63 17.29 12.56
C ARG A 5 -11.55 16.21 12.71
N GLY A 6 -11.41 15.61 13.89
CA GLY A 6 -10.45 14.54 14.13
C GLY A 6 -10.72 13.27 13.33
N VAL A 7 -12.00 12.92 13.13
CA VAL A 7 -12.38 11.82 12.23
C VAL A 7 -12.04 12.17 10.78
N LEU A 8 -12.41 13.36 10.31
CA LEU A 8 -12.13 13.79 8.94
C LEU A 8 -10.64 13.78 8.62
N LEU A 9 -9.80 14.30 9.51
CA LEU A 9 -8.35 14.31 9.33
C LEU A 9 -7.76 12.88 9.31
N ARG A 10 -8.24 11.98 10.17
CA ARG A 10 -7.82 10.57 10.15
C ARG A 10 -8.24 9.90 8.85
N VAL A 11 -9.47 10.09 8.40
CA VAL A 11 -9.94 9.56 7.11
C VAL A 11 -9.06 10.11 5.99
N GLN A 12 -8.82 11.42 5.97
CA GLN A 12 -8.00 12.05 4.95
C GLN A 12 -6.56 11.50 4.91
N CYS A 13 -5.91 11.27 6.04
CA CYS A 13 -4.52 10.82 6.03
C CYS A 13 -4.34 9.30 5.90
N ASN A 14 -5.40 8.50 6.07
CA ASN A 14 -5.31 7.04 6.15
C ASN A 14 -6.20 6.30 5.15
N SER A 15 -7.13 6.99 4.46
CA SER A 15 -8.01 6.36 3.50
C SER A 15 -7.22 5.79 2.33
N LEU A 16 -7.47 4.51 2.03
CA LEU A 16 -6.96 3.81 0.86
C LEU A 16 -8.08 3.75 -0.19
N GLY A 17 -7.74 3.92 -1.47
CA GLY A 17 -8.71 3.68 -2.54
C GLY A 17 -9.17 2.21 -2.54
N PHE A 18 -10.47 1.97 -2.68
CA PHE A 18 -11.06 0.63 -2.54
C PHE A 18 -12.41 0.42 -3.28
N PRO A 19 -12.60 -0.75 -3.93
CA PRO A 19 -11.56 -1.42 -4.69
C PRO A 19 -11.06 -0.47 -5.78
N PHE A 20 -9.78 -0.54 -6.11
CA PHE A 20 -9.36 -0.05 -7.41
C PHE A 20 -9.19 -1.27 -8.30
N THR A 21 -9.86 -1.31 -9.45
CA THR A 21 -9.32 -2.12 -10.55
C THR A 21 -8.05 -1.42 -11.02
N ALA A 22 -7.24 -2.04 -11.89
CA ALA A 22 -6.15 -1.34 -12.56
C ALA A 22 -6.60 -0.04 -13.27
N ALA A 23 -7.91 0.12 -13.53
CA ALA A 23 -8.47 1.25 -14.26
C ALA A 23 -9.18 2.31 -13.39
N GLU A 24 -9.78 1.97 -12.25
CA GLU A 24 -10.65 2.91 -11.50
C GLU A 24 -10.79 2.58 -10.01
N THR A 25 -10.79 3.62 -9.16
CA THR A 25 -11.12 3.54 -7.72
C THR A 25 -12.63 3.67 -7.50
N LEU A 26 -13.28 2.61 -7.00
CA LEU A 26 -14.74 2.57 -6.74
C LEU A 26 -15.14 3.24 -5.41
N GLY A 27 -14.21 3.48 -4.49
CA GLY A 27 -14.52 3.95 -3.14
C GLY A 27 -13.28 4.13 -2.26
N TRP A 28 -13.50 4.26 -0.95
CA TRP A 28 -12.44 4.48 0.04
C TRP A 28 -12.62 3.54 1.23
N SER A 29 -11.51 3.01 1.74
CA SER A 29 -11.49 2.09 2.87
C SER A 29 -10.46 2.52 3.91
N LEU A 30 -10.74 2.18 5.17
CA LEU A 30 -9.82 2.34 6.28
C LEU A 30 -9.45 0.95 6.80
N GLN A 31 -8.17 0.60 6.65
CA GLN A 31 -7.65 -0.69 7.06
C GLN A 31 -6.67 -0.48 8.20
N GLN A 32 -7.10 -0.81 9.42
CA GLN A 32 -6.37 -0.48 10.65
C GLN A 32 -4.89 -0.90 10.63
N THR A 33 -4.56 -2.01 9.98
CA THR A 33 -3.19 -2.53 9.90
C THR A 33 -2.40 -1.96 8.71
N ILE A 34 -3.02 -1.83 7.54
CA ILE A 34 -2.34 -1.32 6.33
C ILE A 34 -2.03 0.16 6.48
N CYS A 35 -2.90 0.94 7.13
CA CYS A 35 -2.70 2.37 7.38
C CYS A 35 -1.49 2.67 8.30
N MET A 36 -0.88 1.67 8.92
CA MET A 36 0.33 1.83 9.74
C MET A 36 1.63 1.73 8.92
N LEU A 37 1.56 1.28 7.66
CA LEU A 37 2.72 1.10 6.80
C LEU A 37 3.16 2.44 6.24
N ASN A 38 4.40 2.84 6.50
CA ASN A 38 4.93 4.14 6.07
C ASN A 38 5.18 4.23 4.57
N HIS A 39 5.39 5.47 4.11
CA HIS A 39 5.70 5.76 2.72
C HIS A 39 7.18 5.54 2.36
N SER A 40 7.43 4.94 1.20
CA SER A 40 8.69 5.03 0.47
C SER A 40 8.42 5.22 -1.03
N CYS A 41 9.18 6.08 -1.71
CA CYS A 41 9.17 6.15 -3.18
C CYS A 41 9.92 4.97 -3.84
N ALA A 42 10.55 4.11 -3.04
CA ALA A 42 11.09 2.81 -3.44
C ALA A 42 10.52 1.76 -2.47
N PRO A 43 9.21 1.46 -2.57
CA PRO A 43 8.53 0.61 -1.60
C PRO A 43 8.99 -0.85 -1.73
N ASN A 44 8.80 -1.63 -0.67
CA ASN A 44 9.00 -3.08 -0.69
C ASN A 44 7.67 -3.86 -0.66
N LEU A 45 6.54 -3.15 -0.50
CA LEU A 45 5.20 -3.71 -0.60
C LEU A 45 4.36 -2.99 -1.67
N ALA A 46 3.34 -3.69 -2.17
CA ALA A 46 2.24 -3.10 -2.92
C ALA A 46 0.89 -3.64 -2.40
N ILE A 47 -0.14 -2.80 -2.44
CA ILE A 47 -1.53 -3.22 -2.21
C ILE A 47 -2.06 -3.79 -3.53
N PHE A 48 -2.81 -4.88 -3.45
CA PHE A 48 -3.51 -5.47 -4.58
C PHE A 48 -4.91 -5.94 -4.17
N CYS A 49 -5.80 -6.10 -5.16
CA CYS A 49 -7.10 -6.72 -5.00
C CYS A 49 -7.06 -8.09 -5.67
N ALA A 50 -7.56 -9.14 -5.04
CA ALA A 50 -7.55 -10.49 -5.61
C ALA A 50 -8.59 -10.67 -6.75
N ASP A 51 -8.47 -9.83 -7.79
CA ASP A 51 -9.36 -9.80 -8.94
C ASP A 51 -8.87 -10.75 -10.05
N ASP A 52 -7.55 -10.86 -10.25
CA ASP A 52 -6.98 -11.79 -11.22
C ASP A 52 -6.65 -13.17 -10.63
N ALA A 53 -6.61 -14.20 -11.49
CA ALA A 53 -6.43 -15.59 -11.06
C ALA A 53 -5.11 -15.84 -10.30
N THR A 54 -4.05 -15.09 -10.59
CA THR A 54 -2.73 -15.27 -9.97
C THR A 54 -2.73 -14.73 -8.54
N GLU A 55 -3.29 -13.53 -8.38
CA GLU A 55 -3.43 -12.88 -7.08
C GLU A 55 -4.39 -13.66 -6.16
N ARG A 56 -5.45 -14.23 -6.73
CA ARG A 56 -6.38 -15.12 -6.03
C ARG A 56 -5.70 -16.38 -5.52
N GLU A 57 -4.90 -17.04 -6.36
CA GLU A 57 -4.15 -18.24 -5.96
C GLU A 57 -3.16 -17.92 -4.82
N GLY A 58 -2.46 -16.79 -4.89
CA GLY A 58 -1.56 -16.36 -3.81
C GLY A 58 -2.28 -16.15 -2.47
N VAL A 59 -3.45 -15.50 -2.49
CA VAL A 59 -4.26 -15.31 -1.28
C VAL A 59 -4.84 -16.64 -0.80
N TRP A 60 -5.27 -17.52 -1.71
CA TRP A 60 -5.76 -18.86 -1.39
C TRP A 60 -4.71 -19.68 -0.64
N GLN A 61 -3.48 -19.72 -1.15
CA GLN A 61 -2.36 -20.43 -0.52
C GLN A 61 -2.04 -19.86 0.87
N TYR A 62 -2.10 -18.54 1.04
CA TYR A 62 -1.89 -17.91 2.33
C TYR A 62 -2.97 -18.29 3.35
N LEU A 63 -4.25 -18.24 2.96
CA LEU A 63 -5.38 -18.55 3.83
C LEU A 63 -5.40 -20.04 4.22
N THR A 64 -5.27 -20.94 3.23
CA THR A 64 -5.28 -22.39 3.44
C THR A 64 -4.02 -22.89 4.15
N GLY A 65 -2.85 -22.30 3.86
CA GLY A 65 -1.58 -22.62 4.53
C GLY A 65 -1.52 -22.22 6.00
N LYS A 66 -2.32 -21.22 6.42
CA LYS A 66 -2.51 -20.88 7.85
C LYS A 66 -3.37 -21.90 8.58
N GLU A 67 -4.43 -22.43 7.94
CA GLU A 67 -5.32 -23.41 8.56
C GLU A 67 -4.69 -24.80 8.67
N ALA A 68 -3.83 -25.20 7.73
CA ALA A 68 -3.04 -26.42 7.84
C ALA A 68 -2.13 -26.44 9.10
N ARG A 69 -1.72 -25.27 9.61
CA ARG A 69 -0.96 -25.13 10.87
C ARG A 69 -1.86 -25.11 12.11
N ALA A 70 -3.17 -24.90 11.95
CA ALA A 70 -4.14 -24.78 13.03
C ALA A 70 -4.97 -26.06 13.28
N GLY A 71 -4.73 -27.14 12.54
CA GLY A 71 -5.41 -28.44 12.75
C GLY A 71 -6.91 -28.42 12.49
N ALA A 72 -7.43 -27.40 11.78
CA ALA A 72 -8.83 -27.28 11.42
C ALA A 72 -9.13 -27.96 10.07
N ASN A 73 -10.35 -28.48 9.92
CA ASN A 73 -10.86 -29.02 8.64
C ASN A 73 -10.67 -27.99 7.53
N SER A 74 -10.30 -28.47 6.32
CA SER A 74 -10.10 -27.63 5.14
C SER A 74 -11.22 -26.60 4.97
N PRO A 75 -10.90 -25.34 4.65
CA PRO A 75 -11.93 -24.34 4.46
C PRO A 75 -12.79 -24.73 3.25
N GLU A 76 -14.10 -24.74 3.45
CA GLU A 76 -15.10 -24.96 2.41
C GLU A 76 -14.85 -23.95 1.27
N GLU A 77 -14.66 -24.41 0.03
CA GLU A 77 -14.15 -23.58 -1.08
C GLU A 77 -14.97 -22.30 -1.30
N ASP A 78 -16.28 -22.40 -1.08
CA ASP A 78 -17.23 -21.29 -1.16
C ASP A 78 -16.96 -20.16 -0.14
N ARG A 79 -16.42 -20.48 1.05
CA ARG A 79 -16.10 -19.47 2.08
C ARG A 79 -14.87 -18.66 1.71
N VAL A 80 -13.86 -19.31 1.11
CA VAL A 80 -12.64 -18.62 0.68
C VAL A 80 -12.94 -17.75 -0.54
N GLU A 81 -13.73 -18.26 -1.48
CA GLU A 81 -14.23 -17.49 -2.64
C GLU A 81 -14.99 -16.22 -2.20
N ALA A 82 -15.83 -16.32 -1.16
CA ALA A 82 -16.50 -15.16 -0.58
C ALA A 82 -15.53 -14.17 0.10
N LEU A 83 -14.48 -14.66 0.76
CA LEU A 83 -13.44 -13.82 1.38
C LEU A 83 -12.56 -13.09 0.36
N LEU A 84 -12.37 -13.65 -0.83
CA LEU A 84 -11.58 -13.05 -1.91
C LEU A 84 -12.28 -11.86 -2.56
N ARG A 85 -13.62 -11.82 -2.57
CA ARG A 85 -14.38 -10.69 -3.15
C ARG A 85 -14.15 -9.41 -2.37
N GLY A 86 -13.51 -8.42 -3.00
CA GLY A 86 -13.19 -7.15 -2.35
C GLY A 86 -12.12 -7.28 -1.27
N CYS A 87 -11.26 -8.30 -1.36
CA CYS A 87 -10.12 -8.44 -0.47
C CYS A 87 -9.00 -7.47 -0.89
N MET A 88 -8.58 -6.59 0.02
CA MET A 88 -7.29 -5.90 -0.11
C MET A 88 -6.22 -6.70 0.60
N ALA A 89 -5.16 -7.03 -0.13
CA ALA A 89 -3.99 -7.68 0.40
C ALA A 89 -2.73 -6.87 0.08
N VAL A 90 -1.64 -7.19 0.78
CA VAL A 90 -0.31 -6.63 0.51
C VAL A 90 0.62 -7.74 0.06
N LYS A 91 1.39 -7.48 -1.00
CA LYS A 91 2.41 -8.39 -1.51
C LYS A 91 3.78 -7.73 -1.47
N ALA A 92 4.80 -8.55 -1.27
CA ALA A 92 6.19 -8.12 -1.37
C ALA A 92 6.57 -7.90 -2.84
N LEU A 93 7.29 -6.81 -3.11
CA LEU A 93 7.85 -6.49 -4.44
C LEU A 93 9.25 -7.07 -4.64
N ARG A 94 9.90 -7.47 -3.54
CA ARG A 94 11.23 -8.08 -3.48
C ARG A 94 11.38 -8.80 -2.15
N ASP A 95 12.47 -9.54 -1.98
CA ASP A 95 12.84 -10.08 -0.68
C ASP A 95 12.99 -8.95 0.36
N ILE A 96 12.49 -9.22 1.56
CA ILE A 96 12.47 -8.28 2.69
C ILE A 96 13.28 -8.91 3.81
N ALA A 97 14.33 -8.22 4.25
CA ALA A 97 15.15 -8.71 5.34
C ALA A 97 14.40 -8.67 6.67
N GLN A 98 14.78 -9.53 7.62
CA GLN A 98 14.22 -9.46 8.97
C GLN A 98 14.47 -8.07 9.57
N TYR A 99 13.44 -7.49 10.19
CA TYR A 99 13.45 -6.14 10.79
C TYR A 99 13.58 -4.98 9.78
N GLU A 100 13.58 -5.26 8.48
CA GLU A 100 13.42 -4.22 7.48
C GLU A 100 12.03 -3.60 7.60
N GLU A 101 11.94 -2.27 7.53
CA GLU A 101 10.67 -1.57 7.58
C GLU A 101 9.81 -1.90 6.36
N LEU A 102 8.56 -2.26 6.60
CA LEU A 102 7.56 -2.48 5.56
C LEU A 102 7.00 -1.13 5.08
N THR A 103 7.12 -0.86 3.78
CA THR A 103 6.75 0.44 3.20
C THR A 103 5.92 0.29 1.93
N LEU A 104 4.96 1.21 1.77
CA LEU A 104 4.11 1.36 0.59
C LEU A 104 4.42 2.68 -0.13
N SER A 105 3.95 2.83 -1.38
CA SER A 105 3.85 4.17 -1.98
C SER A 105 2.47 4.77 -1.69
N TYR A 106 2.44 6.04 -1.28
CA TYR A 106 1.20 6.79 -1.06
C TYR A 106 0.81 7.64 -2.28
N VAL A 107 1.67 7.61 -3.30
CA VAL A 107 1.55 8.36 -4.55
C VAL A 107 1.73 7.39 -5.70
N ASP A 108 1.14 7.71 -6.83
CA ASP A 108 1.32 6.96 -8.07
C ASP A 108 2.75 7.17 -8.60
N LEU A 109 3.57 6.12 -8.54
CA LEU A 109 4.95 6.15 -9.02
C LEU A 109 5.06 5.93 -10.53
N GLU A 110 4.02 5.41 -11.18
CA GLU A 110 4.01 5.32 -12.65
C GLU A 110 3.80 6.71 -13.25
N GLN A 111 2.98 7.54 -12.60
CA GLN A 111 2.73 8.92 -13.02
C GLN A 111 3.81 9.91 -12.53
N LEU A 112 4.35 9.73 -11.31
CA LEU A 112 5.23 10.71 -10.65
C LEU A 112 6.66 10.19 -10.38
N GLY A 113 7.03 9.01 -10.88
CA GLY A 113 8.26 8.31 -10.53
C GLY A 113 9.56 9.06 -10.87
N ASP A 114 9.51 9.93 -11.87
CA ASP A 114 10.71 10.55 -12.43
C ASP A 114 11.22 11.75 -11.62
N PHE A 115 10.33 12.53 -11.02
CA PHE A 115 10.69 13.81 -10.40
C PHE A 115 10.43 13.84 -8.89
N VAL A 116 11.51 14.05 -8.12
CA VAL A 116 11.42 14.11 -6.64
C VAL A 116 10.59 15.29 -6.18
N GLU A 117 10.61 16.39 -6.91
CA GLU A 117 9.86 17.61 -6.61
C GLU A 117 8.36 17.37 -6.66
N GLU A 118 7.86 16.66 -7.69
CA GLU A 118 6.44 16.36 -7.86
C GLU A 118 5.92 15.42 -6.77
N ARG A 119 6.66 14.35 -6.46
CA ARG A 119 6.29 13.45 -5.36
C ARG A 119 6.32 14.17 -4.03
N SER A 120 7.34 14.99 -3.77
CA SER A 120 7.46 15.74 -2.51
C SER A 120 6.29 16.70 -2.33
N LEU A 121 5.90 17.44 -3.37
CA LEU A 121 4.76 18.34 -3.34
C LEU A 121 3.48 17.59 -2.98
N LYS A 122 3.19 16.46 -3.64
CA LYS A 122 2.00 15.66 -3.34
C LYS A 122 1.97 15.10 -1.92
N LEU A 123 3.11 14.63 -1.43
CA LEU A 123 3.23 14.12 -0.06
C LEU A 123 3.04 15.24 0.98
N GLU A 124 3.60 16.42 0.74
CA GLU A 124 3.46 17.57 1.62
C GLU A 124 2.04 18.12 1.64
N GLU A 125 1.39 18.27 0.48
CA GLU A 125 0.01 18.74 0.38
C GLU A 125 -0.97 17.80 1.12
N ARG A 126 -0.83 16.50 0.88
CA ARG A 126 -1.80 15.48 1.32
C ARG A 126 -1.50 14.92 2.70
N TYR A 127 -0.24 14.59 2.98
CA TYR A 127 0.19 13.83 4.16
C TYR A 127 1.12 14.62 5.08
N ARG A 128 1.49 15.85 4.69
CA ARG A 128 2.19 16.83 5.55
C ARG A 128 3.58 16.37 6.01
N PHE A 129 4.30 15.63 5.16
CA PHE A 129 5.69 15.26 5.40
C PHE A 129 6.51 15.28 4.10
N THR A 130 7.83 15.40 4.25
CA THR A 130 8.80 15.30 3.15
C THR A 130 9.46 13.92 3.17
N CYS A 131 9.34 13.17 2.07
CA CYS A 131 9.94 11.83 1.99
C CYS A 131 11.48 11.88 1.99
N ALA A 132 12.11 11.03 2.80
CA ALA A 132 13.56 10.91 2.93
C ALA A 132 14.09 9.51 2.61
N CYS A 133 13.36 8.74 1.78
CA CYS A 133 13.84 7.43 1.31
C CYS A 133 15.12 7.56 0.46
N SER A 134 15.81 6.45 0.22
CA SER A 134 17.07 6.39 -0.55
C SER A 134 16.93 7.05 -1.93
N LEU A 135 15.89 6.71 -2.68
CA LEU A 135 15.61 7.29 -4.00
C LEU A 135 15.51 8.82 -3.96
N CYS A 136 14.71 9.36 -3.04
CA CYS A 136 14.52 10.81 -2.91
C CYS A 136 15.79 11.52 -2.44
N ARG A 137 16.59 10.90 -1.56
CA ARG A 137 17.88 11.47 -1.12
C ARG A 137 18.87 11.54 -2.29
N GLU A 138 18.94 10.50 -3.10
CA GLU A 138 19.81 10.44 -4.26
C GLU A 138 19.42 11.47 -5.31
N GLN A 139 18.14 11.52 -5.70
CA GLN A 139 17.65 12.46 -6.70
C GLN A 139 17.88 13.93 -6.30
N ARG A 140 17.65 14.28 -5.02
CA ARG A 140 17.94 15.64 -4.52
C ARG A 140 19.42 16.00 -4.54
N ARG A 141 20.31 15.01 -4.33
CA ARG A 141 21.77 15.24 -4.47
C ARG A 141 22.16 15.52 -5.92
N TYR A 142 21.55 14.82 -6.88
CA TYR A 142 21.80 15.05 -8.30
C TYR A 142 21.24 16.40 -8.79
N SER A 143 20.04 16.78 -8.35
CA SER A 143 19.44 18.06 -8.76
C SER A 143 20.23 19.26 -8.25
N TRP A 144 20.85 19.17 -7.07
CA TRP A 144 21.75 20.21 -6.55
C TRP A 144 23.01 20.39 -7.42
N LYS A 145 23.65 19.29 -7.83
CA LYS A 145 24.86 19.33 -8.68
C LYS A 145 24.62 19.94 -10.06
N ARG A 146 23.40 19.83 -10.60
CA ARG A 146 23.03 20.41 -11.91
C ARG A 146 22.77 21.92 -11.88
N ARG A 147 22.64 22.52 -10.69
CA ARG A 147 22.39 23.96 -10.49
C ARG A 147 23.66 24.75 -10.18
N GLN A 148 24.81 24.09 -10.11
CA GLN A 148 26.15 24.68 -9.99
C GLN A 148 26.84 24.68 -11.35
#